data_AF-A0A7V2ICP3-F1
#
_entry.id   AF-A0A7V2ICP3-F1
#
_cell.length_a   1.000
_cell.length_b   1.000
_cell.length_c   1.000
_cell.angle_alpha   90.00
_cell.angle_beta   90.00
_cell.angle_gamma   90.00
#
_symmetry.space_group_name_H-M   'P 1'
#
loop_
_entity.id
_entity.type
_entity.pdbx_description
1 polymer ?
#
loop_
_entity_poly.entity_id
_entity_poly.type
_entity_poly.pdbx_seq_one_letter_code
_entity_poly.pdbx_strand_id
1 'polypeptide(L)'
;MSPPRRIAFLAFPGLTALDLVGAYDALRRLAPLGIDPAVRVRIVGTAPEVADESGLVLRPESVFEDLAHFDLLYVPGGLGTRRLMHDPHLLAYLRSWGRTRPLASVCTGALLLGQAGYLADRRATTHHRAWELLRPLCRELVTDRRIVDEGQVVTAAGVAAALDLGLYLVEKFWGPAAREAIAAQMEYRAYSPL
;
A
#
# COMPACT_ATOMS: atom_id res chain seq x y z
N MET A 1 7.63 -18.34 -1.16
CA MET A 1 8.41 -17.31 -0.45
C MET A 1 7.98 -17.33 1.01
N SER A 2 8.87 -17.06 1.96
CA SER A 2 8.46 -16.87 3.36
C SER A 2 7.56 -15.65 3.50
N PRO A 3 6.57 -15.64 4.41
CA PRO A 3 5.73 -14.48 4.65
C PRO A 3 6.56 -13.26 5.09
N PRO A 4 6.24 -12.03 4.64
CA PRO A 4 6.93 -10.82 5.08
C PRO A 4 6.53 -10.49 6.52
N ARG A 5 7.50 -10.42 7.43
CA ARG A 5 7.22 -10.22 8.86
C ARG A 5 7.45 -8.78 9.31
N ARG A 6 8.24 -7.99 8.59
CA ARG A 6 8.42 -6.56 8.85
C ARG A 6 7.78 -5.76 7.72
N ILE A 7 6.71 -5.03 8.01
CA ILE A 7 5.88 -4.38 7.00
C ILE A 7 5.94 -2.86 7.20
N ALA A 8 6.44 -2.14 6.20
CA ALA A 8 6.48 -0.68 6.21
C ALA A 8 5.26 -0.11 5.48
N PHE A 9 4.53 0.77 6.15
CA PHE A 9 3.49 1.60 5.57
C PHE A 9 4.00 3.02 5.44
N LEU A 10 4.11 3.53 4.21
CA LEU A 10 4.58 4.89 3.98
C LEU A 10 3.49 5.92 4.35
N ALA A 11 3.87 6.98 5.07
CA ALA A 11 3.00 8.12 5.36
C ALA A 11 3.65 9.44 4.91
N PHE A 12 2.91 10.27 4.18
CA PHE A 12 3.39 11.53 3.62
C PHE A 12 2.30 12.62 3.65
N PRO A 13 2.68 13.92 3.67
CA PRO A 13 1.69 15.00 3.64
C PRO A 13 0.75 14.92 2.43
N GLY A 14 -0.55 15.00 2.68
CA GLY A 14 -1.60 14.90 1.68
C GLY A 14 -1.92 13.47 1.24
N LEU A 15 -1.59 12.46 2.06
CA LEU A 15 -2.11 11.10 1.89
C LEU A 15 -3.63 11.08 2.11
N THR A 16 -4.33 10.08 1.56
CA THR A 16 -5.73 9.78 1.94
C THR A 16 -5.70 8.81 3.12
N ALA A 17 -6.21 9.18 4.30
CA ALA A 17 -6.03 8.37 5.50
C ALA A 17 -6.55 6.93 5.34
N LEU A 18 -7.69 6.75 4.67
CA LEU A 18 -8.28 5.44 4.40
C LEU A 18 -7.40 4.53 3.52
N ASP A 19 -6.61 5.10 2.61
CA ASP A 19 -5.65 4.34 1.79
C ASP A 19 -4.59 3.67 2.65
N LEU A 20 -4.16 4.35 3.73
CA LEU A 20 -3.20 3.84 4.70
C LEU A 20 -3.87 2.86 5.66
N VAL A 21 -4.90 3.32 6.38
CA VAL A 21 -5.47 2.57 7.51
C VAL A 21 -6.24 1.34 7.07
N GLY A 22 -6.82 1.32 5.86
CA GLY A 22 -7.61 0.20 5.36
C GLY A 22 -6.79 -1.09 5.25
N ALA A 23 -5.61 -1.04 4.60
CA ALA A 23 -4.73 -2.20 4.51
C ALA A 23 -3.93 -2.45 5.79
N TYR A 24 -3.55 -1.37 6.49
CA TYR A 24 -2.86 -1.46 7.78
C TYR A 24 -3.66 -2.31 8.77
N ASP A 25 -4.98 -2.07 8.87
CA ASP A 25 -5.83 -2.75 9.84
C ASP A 25 -5.84 -4.28 9.66
N ALA A 26 -5.92 -4.77 8.41
CA ALA A 26 -5.87 -6.19 8.12
C ALA A 26 -4.51 -6.81 8.50
N LEU A 27 -3.41 -6.18 8.09
CA LEU A 27 -2.07 -6.72 8.31
C LEU A 27 -1.62 -6.66 9.78
N ARG A 28 -1.99 -5.60 10.53
CA ARG A 28 -1.65 -5.49 11.96
C ARG A 28 -2.35 -6.53 12.84
N ARG A 29 -3.42 -7.16 12.36
CA ARG A 29 -4.20 -8.18 13.08
C ARG A 29 -3.55 -9.56 13.06
N LEU A 30 -2.57 -9.81 12.17
CA LEU A 30 -1.88 -11.09 12.05
C LEU A 30 -1.24 -11.55 13.38
N ALA A 31 -0.56 -10.65 14.08
CA ALA A 31 0.09 -11.00 15.34
C ALA A 31 -0.90 -11.14 16.53
N PRO A 32 -1.82 -10.18 16.79
CA PRO A 32 -2.78 -10.30 17.89
C PRO A 32 -3.76 -11.47 17.76
N LEU A 33 -4.08 -11.92 16.55
CA LEU A 33 -4.93 -13.08 16.30
C LEU A 33 -4.16 -14.42 16.31
N GLY A 34 -2.85 -14.39 16.56
CA GLY A 34 -2.03 -15.61 16.62
C GLY A 34 -1.76 -16.27 15.26
N ILE A 35 -2.07 -15.61 14.14
CA ILE A 35 -1.84 -16.13 12.79
C ILE A 35 -0.35 -16.14 12.46
N ASP A 36 0.34 -15.02 12.71
CA ASP A 36 1.80 -14.94 12.68
C ASP A 36 2.29 -13.94 13.75
N PRO A 37 2.64 -14.43 14.95
CA PRO A 37 3.10 -13.60 16.06
C PRO A 37 4.40 -12.83 15.79
N ALA A 38 5.14 -13.19 14.72
CA ALA A 38 6.38 -12.52 14.36
C ALA A 38 6.14 -11.27 13.48
N VAL A 39 4.92 -11.05 12.98
CA VAL A 39 4.59 -9.87 12.18
C VAL A 39 4.71 -8.59 13.02
N ARG A 40 5.38 -7.60 12.44
CA ARG A 40 5.54 -6.24 12.96
C ARG A 40 5.21 -5.29 11.81
N VAL A 41 4.18 -4.47 12.03
CA VAL A 41 3.78 -3.41 11.09
C VAL A 41 4.27 -2.09 11.64
N ARG A 42 4.81 -1.23 10.77
CA ARG A 42 5.32 0.08 11.14
C ARG A 42 4.88 1.16 10.16
N ILE A 43 4.45 2.30 10.68
CA ILE A 43 4.18 3.49 9.86
C ILE A 43 5.45 4.33 9.76
N VAL A 44 6.00 4.45 8.55
CA VAL A 44 7.22 5.20 8.24
C VAL A 44 6.86 6.50 7.52
N GLY A 45 7.18 7.62 8.13
CA GLY A 45 6.85 8.96 7.66
C GLY A 45 7.89 9.55 6.70
N THR A 46 7.47 10.53 5.92
CA THR A 46 8.39 11.51 5.28
C THR A 46 8.61 12.75 6.15
N ALA A 47 7.91 12.85 7.27
CA ALA A 47 8.05 13.89 8.30
C ALA A 47 7.58 13.34 9.67
N PRO A 48 7.99 13.96 10.80
CA PRO A 48 7.58 13.52 12.15
C PRO A 48 6.08 13.62 12.40
N GLU A 49 5.41 14.47 11.64
CA GLU A 49 3.97 14.66 11.63
C GLU A 49 3.53 14.87 10.18
N VAL A 50 2.45 14.18 9.78
CA VAL A 50 1.88 14.30 8.43
C VAL A 50 0.38 14.53 8.54
N ALA A 51 -0.12 15.54 7.84
CA ALA A 51 -1.55 15.75 7.67
C ALA A 51 -2.03 15.02 6.42
N ASP A 52 -3.18 14.35 6.52
CA ASP A 52 -3.91 13.84 5.37
C ASP A 52 -4.54 15.00 4.57
N GLU A 53 -5.18 14.69 3.45
CA GLU A 53 -5.79 15.71 2.58
C GLU A 53 -6.96 16.50 3.21
N SER A 54 -7.49 16.03 4.33
CA SER A 54 -8.59 16.64 5.09
C SER A 54 -8.15 17.27 6.43
N GLY A 55 -6.86 17.23 6.75
CA GLY A 55 -6.30 17.76 8.00
C GLY A 55 -6.23 16.77 9.16
N LEU A 56 -6.56 15.50 8.97
CA LEU A 56 -6.30 14.46 9.97
C LEU A 56 -4.79 14.28 10.13
N VAL A 57 -4.30 14.40 11.36
CA VAL A 57 -2.87 14.35 11.65
C VAL A 57 -2.45 12.95 12.10
N LEU A 58 -1.41 12.42 11.47
CA LEU A 58 -0.74 11.19 11.87
C LEU A 58 0.68 11.50 12.36
N ARG A 59 1.11 10.78 13.39
CA ARG A 59 2.50 10.79 13.89
C ARG A 59 3.13 9.44 13.56
N PRO A 60 3.93 9.35 12.47
CA PRO A 60 4.63 8.13 12.12
C PRO A 60 5.59 7.68 13.22
N GLU A 61 5.90 6.38 13.26
CA GLU A 61 6.79 5.81 14.28
C GLU A 61 8.27 6.08 14.00
N SER A 62 8.59 6.46 12.76
CA SER A 62 9.91 6.82 12.29
C SER A 62 9.79 7.70 11.04
N VAL A 63 10.89 8.35 10.65
CA VAL A 63 10.96 9.21 9.47
C VAL A 63 12.09 8.72 8.58
N PHE A 64 11.78 8.40 7.32
CA PHE A 64 12.75 7.85 6.35
C PHE A 64 13.61 6.71 6.91
N GLU A 65 13.01 5.81 7.71
CA GLU A 65 13.72 4.63 8.24
C GLU A 65 14.22 3.75 7.09
N ASP A 66 15.39 3.14 7.25
CA ASP A 66 16.00 2.32 6.20
C ASP A 66 15.06 1.18 5.78
N LEU A 67 14.67 1.21 4.51
CA LEU A 67 13.79 0.22 3.90
C LEU A 67 14.42 -1.18 3.86
N ALA A 68 15.74 -1.33 3.99
CA ALA A 68 16.43 -2.61 4.11
C ALA A 68 15.96 -3.43 5.33
N HIS A 69 15.37 -2.80 6.34
CA HIS A 69 14.87 -3.48 7.53
C HIS A 69 13.52 -4.18 7.35
N PHE A 70 12.83 -3.97 6.22
CA PHE A 70 11.47 -4.47 5.98
C PHE A 70 11.40 -5.49 4.84
N ASP A 71 10.35 -6.29 4.87
CA ASP A 71 10.08 -7.39 3.94
C ASP A 71 8.94 -7.06 2.96
N LEU A 72 8.03 -6.16 3.34
CA LEU A 72 6.94 -5.64 2.50
C LEU A 72 6.83 -4.11 2.64
N LEU A 73 6.73 -3.41 1.51
CA LEU A 73 6.46 -1.97 1.46
C LEU A 73 5.03 -1.72 0.95
N TYR A 74 4.27 -0.90 1.67
CA TYR A 74 2.94 -0.45 1.29
C TYR A 74 2.92 1.07 1.08
N VAL A 75 2.45 1.50 -0.08
CA VAL A 75 2.41 2.92 -0.49
C VAL A 75 0.96 3.37 -0.71
N PRO A 76 0.39 4.23 0.17
CA PRO A 76 -0.96 4.76 -0.01
C PRO A 76 -1.02 5.80 -1.13
N GLY A 77 -2.23 6.19 -1.53
CA GLY A 77 -2.48 7.34 -2.38
C GLY A 77 -2.80 8.61 -1.61
N GLY A 78 -3.44 9.55 -2.31
CA GLY A 78 -3.83 10.87 -1.81
C GLY A 78 -3.40 12.00 -2.74
N LEU A 79 -3.96 13.20 -2.54
CA LEU A 79 -3.63 14.38 -3.35
C LEU A 79 -2.13 14.69 -3.40
N GLY A 80 -1.39 14.43 -2.31
CA GLY A 80 0.04 14.69 -2.20
C GLY A 80 0.89 13.96 -3.24
N THR A 81 0.44 12.79 -3.73
CA THR A 81 1.16 11.97 -4.72
C THR A 81 1.51 12.70 -6.00
N ARG A 82 0.67 13.64 -6.45
CA ARG A 82 0.88 14.43 -7.69
C ARG A 82 2.11 15.34 -7.62
N ARG A 83 2.40 15.87 -6.43
CA ARG A 83 3.62 16.64 -6.18
C ARG A 83 4.80 15.70 -5.92
N LEU A 84 4.57 14.68 -5.11
CA LEU A 84 5.61 13.78 -4.61
C LEU A 84 6.19 12.86 -5.69
N MET A 85 5.47 12.59 -6.78
CA MET A 85 6.04 11.94 -7.96
C MET A 85 7.09 12.79 -8.69
N HIS A 86 7.35 14.02 -8.26
CA HIS A 86 8.46 14.84 -8.75
C HIS A 86 9.50 15.13 -7.66
N ASP A 87 9.37 14.51 -6.48
CA ASP A 87 10.30 14.68 -5.37
C ASP A 87 11.49 13.71 -5.50
N PRO A 88 12.72 14.20 -5.78
CA PRO A 88 13.86 13.32 -5.99
C PRO A 88 14.27 12.56 -4.73
N HIS A 89 14.04 13.12 -3.54
CA HIS A 89 14.39 12.49 -2.27
C HIS A 89 13.45 11.32 -1.99
N LEU A 90 12.13 11.51 -2.11
CA LEU A 90 11.18 10.41 -1.94
C LEU A 90 11.39 9.32 -2.99
N LEU A 91 11.63 9.68 -4.24
CA LEU A 91 11.84 8.68 -5.29
C LEU A 91 13.15 7.90 -5.08
N ALA A 92 14.21 8.54 -4.57
CA ALA A 92 15.43 7.84 -4.18
C ALA A 92 15.17 6.88 -3.01
N TYR A 93 14.41 7.33 -2.01
CA TYR A 93 13.99 6.51 -0.88
C TYR A 93 13.20 5.28 -1.35
N LEU A 94 12.18 5.45 -2.20
CA LEU A 94 11.42 4.34 -2.76
C LEU A 94 12.31 3.37 -3.55
N ARG A 95 13.22 3.88 -4.39
CA ARG A 95 14.16 3.03 -5.16
C ARG A 95 15.09 2.19 -4.27
N SER A 96 15.37 2.63 -3.05
CA SER A 96 16.18 1.86 -2.09
C SER A 96 15.52 0.54 -1.66
N TRP A 97 14.21 0.36 -1.92
CA TRP A 97 13.50 -0.90 -1.74
C TRP A 97 14.10 -2.05 -2.56
N GLY A 98 14.74 -1.76 -3.70
CA GLY A 98 15.17 -2.78 -4.66
C GLY A 98 13.97 -3.42 -5.38
N ARG A 99 14.21 -4.48 -6.18
CA ARG A 99 13.20 -5.06 -7.09
C ARG A 99 12.75 -6.49 -6.75
N THR A 100 13.36 -7.10 -5.73
CA THR A 100 13.16 -8.52 -5.39
C THR A 100 12.14 -8.76 -4.27
N ARG A 101 11.88 -7.72 -3.46
CA ARG A 101 10.96 -7.79 -2.32
C ARG A 101 9.57 -7.28 -2.71
N PRO A 102 8.50 -7.83 -2.12
CA PRO A 102 7.15 -7.43 -2.47
C PRO A 102 6.86 -6.00 -2.07
N LEU A 103 6.15 -5.27 -2.92
CA LEU A 103 5.59 -3.96 -2.61
C LEU A 103 4.16 -3.85 -3.13
N ALA A 104 3.36 -3.04 -2.46
CA ALA A 104 1.98 -2.80 -2.82
C ALA A 104 1.65 -1.31 -2.82
N SER A 105 0.70 -0.89 -3.66
CA SER A 105 0.10 0.43 -3.57
C SER A 105 -1.39 0.41 -3.80
N VAL A 106 -2.09 1.36 -3.20
CA VAL A 106 -3.50 1.63 -3.50
C VAL A 106 -3.64 3.02 -4.09
N CYS A 107 -4.72 3.23 -4.86
CA CYS A 107 -5.11 4.54 -5.34
C CYS A 107 -3.95 5.21 -6.11
N THR A 108 -3.68 6.48 -5.86
CA THR A 108 -2.59 7.22 -6.53
C THR A 108 -1.19 6.89 -6.01
N GLY A 109 -1.04 5.97 -5.04
CA GLY A 109 0.27 5.45 -4.63
C GLY A 109 0.99 4.77 -5.78
N ALA A 110 0.24 4.21 -6.74
CA ALA A 110 0.78 3.65 -7.98
C ALA A 110 1.55 4.69 -8.83
N LEU A 111 1.24 5.99 -8.73
CA LEU A 111 2.00 7.04 -9.42
C LEU A 111 3.44 7.12 -8.88
N LEU A 112 3.61 7.01 -7.55
CA LEU A 112 4.92 7.01 -6.91
C LEU A 112 5.71 5.76 -7.30
N LEU A 113 5.05 4.60 -7.34
CA LEU A 113 5.68 3.35 -7.79
C LEU A 113 6.09 3.41 -9.26
N GLY A 114 5.20 3.90 -10.12
CA GLY A 114 5.46 4.05 -11.55
C GLY A 114 6.64 4.98 -11.80
N GLN A 115 6.66 6.13 -11.14
CA GLN A 115 7.77 7.08 -11.23
C GLN A 115 9.08 6.53 -10.68
N ALA A 116 9.04 5.72 -9.62
CA ALA A 116 10.22 5.02 -9.10
C ALA A 116 10.68 3.86 -10.00
N GLY A 117 9.98 3.57 -11.10
CA GLY A 117 10.33 2.57 -12.11
C GLY A 117 9.84 1.16 -11.80
N TYR A 118 8.94 1.00 -10.82
CA TYR A 118 8.40 -0.31 -10.44
C TYR A 118 7.31 -0.82 -11.37
N LEU A 119 6.72 0.03 -12.20
CA LEU A 119 5.58 -0.35 -13.05
C LEU A 119 5.91 -0.39 -14.55
N ALA A 120 7.09 0.09 -14.97
CA ALA A 120 7.45 0.24 -16.39
C ALA A 120 7.27 -1.04 -17.24
N ASP A 121 7.51 -2.20 -16.65
CA ASP A 121 7.40 -3.53 -17.27
C ASP A 121 6.15 -4.33 -16.83
N ARG A 122 5.25 -3.71 -16.07
CA ARG A 122 4.13 -4.38 -15.38
C ARG A 122 2.78 -3.77 -15.70
N ARG A 123 1.75 -4.60 -15.61
CA ARG A 123 0.36 -4.13 -15.54
C ARG A 123 0.11 -3.46 -14.21
N ALA A 124 -0.70 -2.41 -14.21
CA ALA A 124 -1.03 -1.71 -12.97
C ALA A 124 -2.42 -1.06 -13.04
N THR A 125 -3.02 -0.85 -11.88
CA THR A 125 -4.20 0.00 -11.72
C THR A 125 -3.93 1.13 -10.72
N THR A 126 -4.84 2.09 -10.66
CA THR A 126 -4.82 3.24 -9.75
C THR A 126 -6.25 3.76 -9.55
N HIS A 127 -6.41 4.85 -8.82
CA HIS A 127 -7.68 5.57 -8.78
C HIS A 127 -8.10 6.03 -10.18
N HIS A 128 -9.37 5.85 -10.56
CA HIS A 128 -9.87 6.14 -11.91
C HIS A 128 -9.55 7.56 -12.41
N ARG A 129 -9.60 8.57 -11.52
CA ARG A 129 -9.21 9.95 -11.82
C ARG A 129 -7.71 10.18 -12.12
N ALA A 130 -6.86 9.18 -11.93
CA ALA A 130 -5.42 9.25 -12.17
C ALA A 130 -4.94 8.30 -13.26
N TRP A 131 -5.86 7.67 -14.00
CA TRP A 131 -5.53 6.76 -15.10
C TRP A 131 -4.60 7.39 -16.14
N GLU A 132 -4.89 8.60 -16.60
CA GLU A 132 -4.03 9.28 -17.59
C GLU A 132 -2.64 9.65 -17.04
N LEU A 133 -2.52 9.87 -15.73
CA LEU A 133 -1.22 10.08 -15.08
C LEU A 133 -0.41 8.78 -14.94
N LEU A 134 -1.09 7.64 -14.72
CA LEU A 134 -0.43 6.35 -14.58
C LEU A 134 -0.07 5.72 -15.94
N ARG A 135 -0.88 5.96 -16.98
CA ARG A 135 -0.71 5.38 -18.32
C ARG A 135 0.73 5.44 -18.85
N PRO A 136 1.48 6.56 -18.78
CA PRO A 136 2.86 6.61 -19.25
C PRO A 136 3.89 5.95 -18.30
N LEU A 137 3.49 5.55 -17.09
CA LEU A 137 4.37 5.02 -16.04
C LEU A 137 4.29 3.49 -15.88
N CYS A 138 3.45 2.82 -16.66
CA CYS A 138 3.25 1.37 -16.60
C CYS A 138 3.22 0.73 -18.00
N ARG A 139 3.44 -0.59 -18.07
CA ARG A 139 3.34 -1.33 -19.35
C ARG A 139 1.92 -1.30 -19.90
N GLU A 140 0.93 -1.48 -19.03
CA GLU A 140 -0.48 -1.53 -19.38
C GLU A 140 -1.32 -1.08 -18.18
N LEU A 141 -2.16 -0.08 -18.42
CA LEU A 141 -3.14 0.39 -17.46
C LEU A 141 -4.36 -0.54 -17.47
N VAL A 142 -4.70 -1.09 -16.30
CA VAL A 142 -5.86 -1.96 -16.09
C VAL A 142 -6.99 -1.17 -15.42
N THR A 143 -8.15 -1.09 -16.08
CA THR A 143 -9.27 -0.22 -15.66
C THR A 143 -10.48 -0.98 -15.12
N ASP A 144 -10.54 -2.30 -15.32
CA ASP A 144 -11.67 -3.19 -15.02
C ASP A 144 -11.40 -4.12 -13.82
N ARG A 145 -10.27 -3.94 -13.12
CA ARG A 145 -9.88 -4.74 -11.95
C ARG A 145 -9.61 -3.86 -10.74
N ARG A 146 -10.08 -4.34 -9.59
CA ARG A 146 -9.86 -3.66 -8.31
C ARG A 146 -8.45 -3.86 -7.78
N ILE A 147 -7.85 -5.03 -8.01
CA ILE A 147 -6.49 -5.41 -7.62
C ILE A 147 -5.81 -6.04 -8.84
N VAL A 148 -4.56 -5.65 -9.08
CA VAL A 148 -3.69 -6.18 -10.12
C VAL A 148 -2.40 -6.66 -9.45
N ASP A 149 -2.11 -7.94 -9.57
CA ASP A 149 -0.92 -8.60 -9.00
C ASP A 149 0.02 -9.06 -10.11
N GLU A 150 1.22 -8.49 -10.15
CA GLU A 150 2.32 -8.85 -11.07
C GLU A 150 3.50 -9.45 -10.27
N GLY A 151 3.20 -10.34 -9.32
CA GLY A 151 4.16 -11.09 -8.51
C GLY A 151 4.66 -10.30 -7.31
N GLN A 152 5.75 -9.55 -7.50
CA GLN A 152 6.36 -8.70 -6.45
C GLN A 152 5.70 -7.33 -6.33
N VAL A 153 4.84 -6.95 -7.28
CA VAL A 153 4.19 -5.65 -7.27
C VAL A 153 2.69 -5.85 -7.35
N VAL A 154 1.97 -5.34 -6.35
CA VAL A 154 0.51 -5.37 -6.31
C VAL A 154 -0.02 -3.94 -6.32
N THR A 155 -0.93 -3.63 -7.22
CA THR A 155 -1.59 -2.31 -7.26
C THR A 155 -3.09 -2.48 -7.11
N ALA A 156 -3.73 -1.54 -6.42
CA ALA A 156 -5.18 -1.52 -6.23
C ALA A 156 -5.79 -0.17 -6.61
N ALA A 157 -7.09 -0.20 -6.91
CA ALA A 157 -7.88 0.94 -7.34
C ALA A 157 -8.08 1.97 -6.20
N GLY A 158 -9.11 2.81 -6.29
CA GLY A 158 -9.28 3.95 -5.39
C GLY A 158 -9.75 3.60 -3.97
N VAL A 159 -9.20 4.31 -2.98
CA VAL A 159 -9.76 4.54 -1.64
C VAL A 159 -10.14 3.27 -0.87
N ALA A 160 -11.42 2.87 -0.94
CA ALA A 160 -11.92 1.69 -0.24
C ALA A 160 -11.25 0.38 -0.70
N ALA A 161 -10.59 0.39 -1.88
CA ALA A 161 -9.79 -0.74 -2.34
C ALA A 161 -8.64 -1.09 -1.39
N ALA A 162 -8.27 -0.20 -0.46
CA ALA A 162 -7.28 -0.48 0.57
C ALA A 162 -7.70 -1.61 1.51
N LEU A 163 -8.99 -1.74 1.83
CA LEU A 163 -9.51 -2.82 2.68
C LEU A 163 -9.34 -4.18 1.99
N ASP A 164 -9.76 -4.25 0.73
CA ASP A 164 -9.62 -5.46 -0.08
C ASP A 164 -8.15 -5.80 -0.36
N LEU A 165 -7.31 -4.79 -0.61
CA LEU A 165 -5.88 -5.00 -0.80
C LEU A 165 -5.22 -5.54 0.47
N GLY A 166 -5.60 -5.05 1.65
CA GLY A 166 -5.13 -5.58 2.93
C GLY A 166 -5.45 -7.07 3.09
N LEU A 167 -6.71 -7.45 2.88
CA LEU A 167 -7.14 -8.85 2.92
C LEU A 167 -6.48 -9.70 1.82
N TYR A 168 -6.30 -9.15 0.63
CA TYR A 168 -5.61 -9.82 -0.47
C TYR A 168 -4.14 -10.12 -0.13
N LEU A 169 -3.41 -9.17 0.46
CA LEU A 169 -2.04 -9.38 0.90
C LEU A 169 -1.96 -10.41 2.04
N VAL A 170 -2.94 -10.40 2.95
CA VAL A 170 -3.08 -11.45 3.98
C VAL A 170 -3.22 -12.82 3.33
N GLU A 171 -4.12 -12.97 2.37
CA GLU A 171 -4.34 -14.23 1.66
C GLU A 171 -3.09 -14.67 0.88
N LYS A 172 -2.46 -13.73 0.15
CA LYS A 172 -1.28 -14.00 -0.68
C LYS A 172 -0.12 -14.58 0.13
N PHE A 173 0.11 -14.12 1.36
CA PHE A 173 1.29 -14.49 2.15
C PHE A 173 1.01 -15.46 3.31
N TRP A 174 -0.20 -15.46 3.88
CA TRP A 174 -0.58 -16.33 5.01
C TRP A 174 -1.74 -17.28 4.69
N GLY A 175 -2.29 -17.22 3.47
CA GLY A 175 -3.30 -18.16 2.98
C GLY A 175 -4.75 -17.75 3.27
N PRO A 176 -5.71 -18.46 2.65
CA PRO A 176 -7.13 -18.10 2.69
C PRO A 176 -7.72 -18.14 4.10
N ALA A 177 -7.29 -19.07 4.95
CA ALA A 177 -7.77 -19.20 6.34
C ALA A 177 -7.41 -17.97 7.19
N ALA A 178 -6.20 -17.41 7.02
CA ALA A 178 -5.80 -16.17 7.68
C ALA A 178 -6.69 -15.00 7.25
N ARG A 179 -6.98 -14.90 5.95
CA ARG A 179 -7.87 -13.89 5.39
C ARG A 179 -9.30 -14.03 5.91
N GLU A 180 -9.82 -15.25 6.06
CA GLU A 180 -11.17 -15.49 6.64
C GLU A 180 -11.24 -15.03 8.09
N ALA A 181 -10.26 -15.44 8.90
CA ALA A 181 -10.24 -15.08 10.31
C ALA A 181 -10.17 -13.56 10.51
N ILE A 182 -9.32 -12.87 9.74
CA ILE A 182 -9.20 -11.41 9.80
C ILE A 182 -10.46 -10.73 9.27
N ALA A 183 -10.99 -11.15 8.12
CA ALA A 183 -12.21 -10.56 7.55
C ALA A 183 -13.41 -10.73 8.49
N ALA A 184 -13.57 -11.91 9.09
CA ALA A 184 -14.61 -12.17 10.07
C ALA A 184 -14.48 -11.28 11.30
N GLN A 185 -13.26 -11.13 11.82
CA GLN A 185 -13.00 -10.28 12.99
C GLN A 185 -13.16 -8.78 12.68
N MET A 186 -12.87 -8.34 11.46
CA MET A 186 -13.14 -6.98 10.99
C MET A 186 -14.64 -6.72 10.75
N GLU A 187 -15.47 -7.77 10.82
CA GLU A 187 -16.85 -7.76 10.31
C GLU A 187 -16.92 -7.23 8.87
N TYR A 188 -15.88 -7.48 8.08
CA TYR A 188 -15.77 -7.00 6.72
C TYR A 188 -16.70 -7.82 5.81
N ARG A 189 -17.95 -7.38 5.76
CA ARG A 189 -18.97 -7.83 4.83
C ARG A 189 -19.07 -6.76 3.74
N ALA A 190 -19.13 -7.17 2.48
CA ALA A 190 -19.39 -6.22 1.40
C ALA A 190 -20.64 -5.41 1.76
N TYR A 191 -20.55 -4.08 1.71
CA TYR A 191 -21.71 -3.24 1.95
C TYR A 191 -22.77 -3.56 0.89
N SER A 192 -23.88 -4.14 1.35
CA SER A 192 -25.10 -4.27 0.58
C SER A 192 -26.08 -3.23 1.14
N PRO A 193 -26.60 -2.31 0.32
CA PRO A 193 -27.67 -1.40 0.74
C PRO A 193 -29.02 -2.11 0.97
N LEU A 194 -29.03 -3.44 0.87
CA LEU A 194 -30.17 -4.35 1.05
C LEU A 194 -29.80 -5.46 2.04
#